data_AF-A0A6A9SB94-F1
#
_entry.id   AF-A0A6A9SB94-F1
#
_cell.length_a   1.000
_cell.length_b   1.000
_cell.length_c   1.000
_cell.angle_alpha   90.00
_cell.angle_beta   90.00
_cell.angle_gamma   90.00
#
_symmetry.space_group_name_H-M   'P 1'
#
loop_
_entity.id
_entity.type
_entity.pdbx_description
1 polymer ?
#
loop_
_entity_poly.entity_id
_entity_poly.type
_entity_poly.pdbx_seq_one_letter_code
_entity_poly.pdbx_strand_id
1 'polypeptide(L)'
;MTDITAVVRAEHPDIVLTETVTHDRSSKVRSVSEAGTDPTSGKFFYHIESSDFQQFEDGLRNDSTIGEFERVIETRDDEAIYSFEYTDEAKILSPVISSANGVILDMENDGSAWILTVWMPDRTDLVHLWDYAQQNGIDIDLLRVNEYASLGNTDAGLTDSQREALLVAFETGYFEEPRNATLSDVAADLDISQPAASGLLRRGIKRLIISSLRDDSETPD
;
A
#
# COMPACT_ATOMS: atom_id res chain seq x y z
N MET A 1 15.24 12.61 -14.53
CA MET A 1 14.97 12.47 -13.09
C MET A 1 14.13 11.24 -12.96
N THR A 2 14.55 10.32 -12.09
CA THR A 2 13.88 9.04 -11.89
C THR A 2 12.83 9.28 -10.83
N ASP A 3 11.59 8.95 -11.15
CA ASP A 3 10.51 8.91 -10.19
C ASP A 3 10.83 7.89 -9.08
N ILE A 4 10.12 7.99 -7.96
CA ILE A 4 10.39 7.16 -6.79
C ILE A 4 9.10 6.64 -6.17
N THR A 5 9.23 5.55 -5.42
CA THR A 5 8.27 5.20 -4.37
C THR A 5 8.94 5.30 -3.02
N ALA A 6 8.29 5.98 -2.09
CA ALA A 6 8.69 6.08 -0.70
C ALA A 6 7.64 5.45 0.21
N VAL A 7 8.09 4.77 1.27
CA VAL A 7 7.24 4.32 2.38
C VAL A 7 7.57 5.21 3.56
N VAL A 8 6.55 5.88 4.09
CA VAL A 8 6.67 6.90 5.12
C VAL A 8 5.76 6.52 6.27
N ARG A 9 6.29 6.58 7.50
CA ARG A 9 5.50 6.47 8.72
C ARG A 9 5.22 7.88 9.23
N ALA A 10 3.95 8.20 9.46
CA ALA A 10 3.52 9.49 10.00
C ALA A 10 2.73 9.28 11.29
N GLU A 11 2.98 10.08 12.32
CA GLU A 11 2.33 9.96 13.62
C GLU A 11 1.94 11.33 14.17
N HIS A 12 0.65 11.49 14.44
CA HIS A 12 0.07 12.68 15.08
C HIS A 12 -1.39 12.38 15.49
N PRO A 13 -1.87 12.78 16.68
CA PRO A 13 -3.26 12.53 17.11
C PRO A 13 -4.31 13.11 16.15
N ASP A 14 -4.07 14.30 15.60
CA ASP A 14 -4.96 14.93 14.62
C ASP A 14 -4.80 14.43 13.17
N ILE A 15 -3.95 13.43 12.86
CA ILE A 15 -4.10 12.76 11.55
C ILE A 15 -5.44 12.04 11.59
N VAL A 16 -6.21 12.19 10.52
CA VAL A 16 -7.58 11.67 10.46
C VAL A 16 -7.68 10.21 10.90
N LEU A 17 -8.69 9.88 11.70
CA LEU A 17 -8.95 8.56 12.31
C LEU A 17 -7.94 8.06 13.36
N THR A 18 -6.90 8.84 13.72
CA THR A 18 -5.88 8.36 14.67
C THR A 18 -6.43 8.11 16.07
N GLU A 19 -7.31 8.98 16.57
CA GLU A 19 -7.94 8.76 17.89
C GLU A 19 -8.87 7.54 17.84
N THR A 20 -9.58 7.36 16.73
CA THR A 20 -10.45 6.20 16.49
C THR A 20 -9.68 4.88 16.55
N VAL A 21 -8.59 4.73 15.78
CA VAL A 21 -7.79 3.49 15.79
C VAL A 21 -7.03 3.27 17.11
N THR A 22 -6.76 4.35 17.84
CA THR A 22 -6.20 4.27 19.19
C THR A 22 -7.24 3.74 20.19
N HIS A 23 -8.52 4.09 19.99
CA HIS A 23 -9.65 3.64 20.78
C HIS A 23 -10.00 2.17 20.50
N ASP A 24 -10.14 1.81 19.22
CA ASP A 24 -10.28 0.42 18.77
C ASP A 24 -8.96 -0.11 18.22
N ARG A 25 -8.15 -0.70 19.10
CA ARG A 25 -6.85 -1.28 18.73
C ARG A 25 -6.94 -2.54 17.88
N SER A 26 -8.14 -3.10 17.70
CA SER A 26 -8.35 -4.21 16.77
C SER A 26 -8.54 -3.73 15.33
N SER A 27 -8.79 -2.42 15.14
CA SER A 27 -9.11 -1.89 13.82
C SER A 27 -7.90 -1.78 12.89
N LYS A 28 -8.14 -2.14 11.63
CA LYS A 28 -7.27 -1.80 10.50
C LYS A 28 -8.06 -0.96 9.51
N VAL A 29 -7.47 0.15 9.08
CA VAL A 29 -8.05 1.12 8.16
C VAL A 29 -7.23 1.11 6.87
N ARG A 30 -7.86 0.95 5.71
CA ARG A 30 -7.22 1.06 4.39
C ARG A 30 -8.03 1.92 3.44
N SER A 31 -7.38 2.69 2.57
CA SER A 31 -8.08 3.48 1.56
C SER A 31 -8.77 2.60 0.53
N VAL A 32 -9.97 2.97 0.07
CA VAL A 32 -10.62 2.27 -1.05
C VAL A 32 -10.07 2.79 -2.38
N SER A 33 -9.18 2.03 -3.03
CA SER A 33 -8.52 2.42 -4.29
C SER A 33 -9.48 2.62 -5.47
N GLU A 34 -10.70 2.06 -5.41
CA GLU A 34 -11.74 2.17 -6.44
C GLU A 34 -12.76 3.28 -6.17
N ALA A 35 -12.66 3.99 -5.04
CA ALA A 35 -13.53 5.12 -4.76
C ALA A 35 -13.24 6.23 -5.78
N GLY A 36 -14.21 6.54 -6.63
CA GLY A 36 -14.06 7.57 -7.66
C GLY A 36 -13.62 8.91 -7.07
N THR A 37 -12.88 9.69 -7.84
CA THR A 37 -12.39 11.01 -7.45
C THR A 37 -13.50 12.07 -7.58
N ASP A 38 -14.51 12.05 -6.71
CA ASP A 38 -15.50 13.13 -6.62
C ASP A 38 -15.07 14.16 -5.56
N PRO A 39 -14.28 15.20 -5.95
CA PRO A 39 -13.81 16.21 -5.03
C PRO A 39 -14.93 17.10 -4.48
N THR A 40 -16.13 17.05 -5.05
CA THR A 40 -17.26 17.89 -4.61
C THR A 40 -18.08 17.26 -3.50
N SER A 41 -17.98 15.94 -3.34
CA SER A 41 -18.75 15.20 -2.35
C SER A 41 -18.31 15.47 -0.91
N GLY A 42 -17.04 15.85 -0.69
CA GLY A 42 -16.45 15.97 0.64
C GLY A 42 -16.31 14.63 1.40
N LYS A 43 -16.60 13.50 0.72
CA LYS A 43 -16.63 12.18 1.34
C LYS A 43 -15.39 11.37 0.97
N PHE A 44 -14.83 10.70 1.98
CA PHE A 44 -13.67 9.83 1.85
C PHE A 44 -14.04 8.40 2.26
N PHE A 45 -13.64 7.42 1.47
CA PHE A 45 -14.03 6.03 1.65
C PHE A 45 -12.85 5.17 2.11
N TYR A 46 -13.07 4.38 3.17
CA TYR A 46 -12.09 3.45 3.70
C TYR A 46 -12.71 2.07 3.91
N HIS A 47 -11.91 1.05 3.64
CA HIS A 47 -12.15 -0.31 4.11
C HIS A 47 -11.64 -0.42 5.54
N ILE A 48 -12.51 -0.89 6.42
CA ILE A 48 -12.25 -1.05 7.85
C ILE A 48 -12.39 -2.53 8.18
N GLU A 49 -11.35 -3.10 8.78
CA GLU A 49 -11.43 -4.36 9.49
C GLU A 49 -11.54 -4.06 10.99
N SER A 50 -12.48 -4.66 11.70
CA SER A 50 -12.57 -4.54 13.17
C SER A 50 -13.29 -5.75 13.75
N SER A 51 -12.83 -6.20 14.92
CA SER A 51 -13.50 -7.27 15.69
C SER A 51 -14.70 -6.77 16.50
N ASP A 52 -14.87 -5.44 16.62
CA ASP A 52 -15.95 -4.80 17.34
C ASP A 52 -16.26 -3.42 16.71
N PHE A 53 -17.12 -3.42 15.69
CA PHE A 53 -17.56 -2.18 15.05
C PHE A 53 -18.26 -1.21 16.02
N GLN A 54 -18.83 -1.69 17.12
CA GLN A 54 -19.42 -0.79 18.11
C GLN A 54 -18.31 0.00 18.83
N GLN A 55 -17.21 -0.66 19.19
CA GLN A 55 -16.02 0.00 19.74
C GLN A 55 -15.39 0.96 18.72
N PHE A 56 -15.26 0.56 17.45
CA PHE A 56 -14.75 1.42 16.39
C PHE A 56 -15.59 2.69 16.25
N GLU A 57 -16.91 2.56 16.18
CA GLU A 57 -17.81 3.71 16.03
C GLU A 57 -17.89 4.59 17.29
N ASP A 58 -17.70 4.03 18.48
CA ASP A 58 -17.54 4.81 19.70
C ASP A 58 -16.24 5.64 19.65
N GLY A 59 -15.17 5.10 19.04
CA GLY A 59 -13.97 5.85 18.69
C GLY A 59 -14.29 7.02 17.76
N LEU A 60 -14.97 6.75 16.64
CA LEU A 60 -15.35 7.77 15.64
C LEU A 60 -16.16 8.92 16.24
N ARG A 61 -17.09 8.63 17.16
CA ARG A 61 -17.93 9.65 17.82
C ARG A 61 -17.14 10.56 18.76
N ASN A 62 -15.97 10.13 19.22
CA ASN A 62 -15.11 10.89 20.12
C ASN A 62 -13.89 11.50 19.40
N ASP A 63 -13.66 11.13 18.14
CA ASP A 63 -12.53 11.60 17.33
C ASP A 63 -12.83 12.98 16.73
N SER A 64 -12.05 13.99 17.13
CA SER A 64 -12.33 15.38 16.72
C SER A 64 -12.03 15.64 15.23
N THR A 65 -11.33 14.72 14.56
CA THR A 65 -11.02 14.81 13.13
C THR A 65 -12.20 14.39 12.24
N ILE A 66 -13.23 13.77 12.82
CA ILE A 66 -14.39 13.22 12.10
C ILE A 66 -15.63 14.09 12.31
N GLY A 67 -16.21 14.54 11.21
CA GLY A 67 -17.47 15.30 11.20
C GLY A 67 -18.69 14.39 11.12
N GLU A 68 -18.82 13.66 10.01
CA GLU A 68 -19.89 12.69 9.79
C GLU A 68 -19.31 11.36 9.30
N PHE A 69 -20.00 10.24 9.60
CA PHE A 69 -19.64 8.94 9.07
C PHE A 69 -20.87 8.08 8.78
N GLU A 70 -20.73 7.19 7.79
CA GLU A 70 -21.76 6.23 7.40
C GLU A 70 -21.10 4.88 7.07
N ARG A 71 -21.66 3.78 7.56
CA ARG A 71 -21.28 2.42 7.16
C ARG A 71 -22.02 2.08 5.87
N VAL A 72 -21.32 2.19 4.73
CA VAL A 72 -21.90 2.11 3.37
C VAL A 72 -22.12 0.67 2.93
N ILE A 73 -21.18 -0.22 3.25
CA ILE A 73 -21.25 -1.65 2.95
C ILE A 73 -20.92 -2.43 4.21
N GLU A 74 -21.81 -3.36 4.57
CA GLU A 74 -21.52 -4.44 5.50
C GLU A 74 -21.00 -5.62 4.69
N THR A 75 -19.68 -5.82 4.75
CA THR A 75 -19.03 -7.02 4.20
C THR A 75 -19.09 -8.12 5.27
N ARG A 76 -18.24 -9.15 5.23
CA ARG A 76 -18.27 -10.24 6.22
C ARG A 76 -18.19 -9.70 7.67
N ASP A 77 -18.45 -10.55 8.66
CA ASP A 77 -18.65 -10.19 10.07
C ASP A 77 -17.64 -9.14 10.64
N ASP A 78 -16.40 -9.09 10.14
CA ASP A 78 -15.33 -8.20 10.62
C ASP A 78 -14.84 -7.14 9.60
N GLU A 79 -15.52 -6.96 8.45
CA GLU A 79 -15.10 -6.02 7.39
C GLU A 79 -16.23 -5.09 6.92
N ALA A 80 -15.94 -3.81 6.73
CA ALA A 80 -16.92 -2.84 6.21
C ALA A 80 -16.27 -1.73 5.40
N ILE A 81 -17.07 -1.09 4.54
CA ILE A 81 -16.67 0.18 3.92
C ILE A 81 -17.43 1.32 4.60
N TYR A 82 -16.68 2.31 5.07
CA TYR A 82 -17.20 3.53 5.65
C TYR A 82 -16.95 4.72 4.71
N SER A 83 -17.87 5.67 4.72
CA SER A 83 -17.64 7.02 4.21
C SER A 83 -17.49 8.00 5.36
N PHE A 84 -16.53 8.92 5.27
CA PHE A 84 -16.25 9.94 6.27
C PHE A 84 -16.27 11.34 5.68
N GLU A 85 -16.72 12.30 6.47
CA GLU A 85 -16.46 13.72 6.29
C GLU A 85 -15.50 14.18 7.39
N TYR A 86 -14.50 14.96 7.01
CA TYR A 86 -13.47 15.43 7.95
C TYR A 86 -13.82 16.80 8.51
N THR A 87 -13.39 17.06 9.73
CA THR A 87 -13.42 18.41 10.31
C THR A 87 -12.19 19.21 9.84
N ASP A 88 -12.22 20.52 10.06
CA ASP A 88 -11.08 21.40 9.80
C ASP A 88 -9.88 21.13 10.75
N GLU A 89 -10.09 20.33 11.81
CA GLU A 89 -9.04 19.93 12.75
C GLU A 89 -8.17 18.80 12.20
N ALA A 90 -8.68 18.06 11.22
CA ALA A 90 -7.99 16.94 10.60
C ALA A 90 -6.73 17.39 9.83
N LYS A 91 -5.58 16.80 10.16
CA LYS A 91 -4.34 16.91 9.39
C LYS A 91 -4.34 15.88 8.28
N ILE A 92 -4.32 16.36 7.05
CA ILE A 92 -4.41 15.52 5.85
C ILE A 92 -3.11 15.65 5.04
N LEU A 93 -2.44 14.53 4.80
CA LEU A 93 -1.20 14.47 4.02
C LEU A 93 -1.44 14.51 2.50
N SER A 94 -2.62 14.06 2.05
CA SER A 94 -2.92 13.91 0.62
C SER A 94 -2.85 15.21 -0.19
N PRO A 95 -3.31 16.39 0.27
CA PRO A 95 -3.23 17.61 -0.53
C PRO A 95 -1.79 18.05 -0.79
N VAL A 96 -0.88 17.82 0.16
CA VAL A 96 0.55 18.16 0.03
C VAL A 96 1.20 17.27 -1.02
N ILE A 97 0.93 15.97 -0.96
CA ILE A 97 1.44 14.97 -1.91
C ILE A 97 0.89 15.27 -3.31
N SER A 98 -0.41 15.48 -3.46
CA SER A 98 -1.02 15.79 -4.76
C SER A 98 -0.58 17.13 -5.33
N SER A 99 -0.32 18.15 -4.49
CA SER A 99 0.21 19.45 -4.96
C SER A 99 1.62 19.32 -5.55
N ALA A 100 2.38 18.32 -5.12
CA ALA A 100 3.68 17.95 -5.68
C ALA A 100 3.59 16.97 -6.86
N ASN A 101 2.38 16.77 -7.44
CA ASN A 101 2.09 15.74 -8.44
C ASN A 101 2.41 14.30 -7.98
N GLY A 102 2.47 14.07 -6.66
CA GLY A 102 2.60 12.75 -6.07
C GLY A 102 1.26 12.02 -5.96
N VAL A 103 1.35 10.71 -5.73
CA VAL A 103 0.19 9.81 -5.57
C VAL A 103 0.38 8.98 -4.31
N ILE A 104 -0.62 8.94 -3.45
CA ILE A 104 -0.69 7.92 -2.38
C ILE A 104 -1.16 6.63 -3.03
N LEU A 105 -0.29 5.63 -3.07
CA LEU A 105 -0.58 4.31 -3.63
C LEU A 105 -1.28 3.41 -2.61
N ASP A 106 -0.93 3.57 -1.34
CA ASP A 106 -1.49 2.78 -0.24
C ASP A 106 -1.37 3.56 1.08
N MET A 107 -2.27 3.28 2.02
CA MET A 107 -2.32 3.88 3.35
C MET A 107 -2.98 2.91 4.33
N GLU A 108 -2.28 2.62 5.42
CA GLU A 108 -2.81 1.82 6.53
C GLU A 108 -2.33 2.31 7.90
N ASN A 109 -3.04 1.95 8.97
CA ASN A 109 -2.59 2.24 10.33
C ASN A 109 -1.73 1.10 10.90
N ASP A 110 -0.66 1.48 11.59
CA ASP A 110 0.14 0.63 12.49
C ASP A 110 0.00 1.19 13.92
N GLY A 111 -0.98 0.66 14.66
CA GLY A 111 -1.41 1.24 15.92
C GLY A 111 -1.96 2.65 15.72
N SER A 112 -1.30 3.65 16.33
CA SER A 112 -1.61 5.09 16.22
C SER A 112 -0.86 5.81 15.10
N ALA A 113 0.00 5.12 14.36
CA ALA A 113 0.74 5.70 13.26
C ALA A 113 0.16 5.27 11.91
N TRP A 114 0.48 6.03 10.86
CA TRP A 114 0.04 5.78 9.50
C TRP A 114 1.23 5.44 8.63
N ILE A 115 1.16 4.32 7.92
CA ILE A 115 2.12 3.92 6.91
C ILE A 115 1.54 4.31 5.54
N LEU A 116 2.21 5.23 4.86
CA LEU A 116 1.83 5.68 3.53
C LEU A 116 2.87 5.22 2.51
N THR A 117 2.40 4.57 1.45
CA THR A 117 3.21 4.32 0.25
C THR A 117 2.91 5.42 -0.76
N VAL A 118 3.90 6.25 -1.07
CA VAL A 118 3.77 7.40 -1.97
C VAL A 118 4.64 7.23 -3.19
N TRP A 119 4.08 7.48 -4.36
CA TRP A 119 4.82 7.71 -5.59
C TRP A 119 5.05 9.20 -5.80
N MET A 120 6.25 9.58 -6.22
CA MET A 120 6.59 10.97 -6.54
C MET A 120 7.32 11.03 -7.89
N PRO A 121 7.04 12.04 -8.73
CA PRO A 121 7.72 12.22 -10.02
C PRO A 121 9.19 12.64 -9.86
N ASP A 122 9.52 13.31 -8.75
CA ASP A 122 10.89 13.65 -8.37
C ASP A 122 11.12 13.38 -6.89
N ARG A 123 12.28 12.79 -6.57
CA ARG A 123 12.73 12.61 -5.19
C ARG A 123 12.86 13.93 -4.44
N THR A 124 13.19 15.03 -5.10
CA THR A 124 13.33 16.33 -4.42
C THR A 124 12.01 16.83 -3.85
N ASP A 125 10.88 16.42 -4.43
CA ASP A 125 9.55 16.87 -4.03
C ASP A 125 9.10 16.28 -2.68
N LEU A 126 9.76 15.22 -2.20
CA LEU A 126 9.55 14.72 -0.84
C LEU A 126 9.76 15.79 0.22
N VAL A 127 10.62 16.80 -0.02
CA VAL A 127 10.87 17.88 0.93
C VAL A 127 9.58 18.59 1.35
N HIS A 128 8.60 18.71 0.44
CA HIS A 128 7.31 19.35 0.74
C HIS A 128 6.50 18.60 1.79
N LEU A 129 6.59 17.26 1.81
CA LEU A 129 5.96 16.43 2.82
C LEU A 129 6.62 16.65 4.20
N TRP A 130 7.94 16.73 4.26
CA TRP A 130 8.67 17.03 5.51
C TRP A 130 8.39 18.45 6.01
N ASP A 131 8.38 19.44 5.12
CA ASP A 131 8.09 20.83 5.47
C ASP A 131 6.69 20.96 6.07
N TYR A 132 5.69 20.30 5.47
CA TYR A 132 4.33 20.26 6.01
C TYR A 132 4.29 19.55 7.36
N ALA A 133 4.92 18.38 7.47
CA ALA A 133 4.94 17.61 8.70
C ALA A 133 5.54 18.42 9.86
N GLN A 134 6.69 19.07 9.63
CA GLN A 134 7.34 19.92 10.61
C GLN A 134 6.47 21.11 11.02
N GLN A 135 5.83 21.80 10.06
CA GLN A 135 4.96 22.94 10.34
C GLN A 135 3.73 22.55 11.16
N ASN A 136 3.27 21.30 11.01
CA ASN A 136 2.09 20.79 11.71
C ASN A 136 2.46 19.89 12.89
N GLY A 137 3.73 19.79 13.28
CA GLY A 137 4.16 18.95 14.39
C GLY A 137 3.93 17.45 14.20
N ILE A 138 3.75 16.99 12.96
CA ILE A 138 3.59 15.58 12.61
C ILE A 138 4.98 14.93 12.66
N ASP A 139 5.12 13.85 13.42
CA ASP A 139 6.34 13.05 13.40
C ASP A 139 6.35 12.21 12.13
N ILE A 140 7.48 12.20 11.41
CA ILE A 140 7.55 11.57 10.10
C ILE A 140 8.90 10.88 9.88
N ASP A 141 8.83 9.58 9.61
CA ASP A 141 9.98 8.71 9.37
C ASP A 141 9.96 8.15 7.96
N LEU A 142 11.10 8.23 7.28
CA LEU A 142 11.30 7.57 6.00
C LEU A 142 11.73 6.12 6.22
N LEU A 143 10.81 5.19 6.02
CA LEU A 143 11.11 3.76 6.17
C LEU A 143 11.85 3.20 4.97
N ARG A 144 11.46 3.62 3.76
CA ARG A 144 12.04 3.11 2.52
C ARG A 144 11.92 4.10 1.37
N VAL A 145 12.91 4.14 0.48
CA VAL A 145 12.82 4.81 -0.83
C VAL A 145 13.43 3.91 -1.90
N ASN A 146 12.71 3.72 -3.00
CA ASN A 146 13.21 3.03 -4.19
C ASN A 146 13.02 3.93 -5.41
N GLU A 147 13.91 3.82 -6.39
CA GLU A 147 13.62 4.30 -7.74
C GLU A 147 12.37 3.58 -8.26
N TYR A 148 11.45 4.33 -8.84
CA TYR A 148 10.25 3.78 -9.42
C TYR A 148 10.62 3.24 -10.80
N ALA A 149 10.70 1.92 -10.91
CA ALA A 149 10.96 1.26 -12.17
C ALA A 149 9.69 1.24 -13.05
N SER A 150 9.23 2.42 -13.49
CA SER A 150 8.18 2.65 -14.51
C SER A 150 6.80 2.01 -14.27
N LEU A 151 5.75 2.74 -14.63
CA LEU A 151 4.32 2.35 -14.68
C LEU A 151 4.01 1.22 -15.71
N GLY A 152 4.91 0.26 -15.89
CA GLY A 152 4.79 -0.87 -16.82
C GLY A 152 4.84 -2.26 -16.17
N ASN A 153 5.22 -2.37 -14.90
CA ASN A 153 5.22 -3.63 -14.17
C ASN A 153 4.83 -3.37 -12.72
N THR A 154 3.70 -3.94 -12.29
CA THR A 154 3.45 -4.24 -10.87
C THR A 154 4.54 -5.21 -10.42
N ASP A 155 5.70 -4.67 -10.06
CA ASP A 155 6.87 -5.46 -9.82
C ASP A 155 6.85 -5.90 -8.37
N ALA A 156 6.75 -7.21 -8.16
CA ALA A 156 6.98 -7.90 -6.90
C ALA A 156 8.43 -7.72 -6.36
N GLY A 157 9.07 -6.60 -6.71
CA GLY A 157 10.49 -6.36 -6.67
C GLY A 157 11.28 -7.30 -7.57
N LEU A 158 10.75 -7.83 -8.69
CA LEU A 158 11.53 -8.73 -9.55
C LEU A 158 12.69 -7.98 -10.21
N THR A 159 13.79 -8.67 -10.46
CA THR A 159 14.77 -8.14 -11.44
C THR A 159 14.27 -8.47 -12.84
N ASP A 160 14.69 -7.72 -13.86
CA ASP A 160 14.35 -8.00 -15.27
C ASP A 160 14.54 -9.48 -15.64
N SER A 161 15.69 -10.07 -15.28
CA SER A 161 15.98 -11.48 -15.58
C SER A 161 15.09 -12.48 -14.82
N GLN A 162 14.52 -12.10 -13.67
CA GLN A 162 13.57 -12.95 -12.93
C GLN A 162 12.19 -12.87 -13.58
N ARG A 163 11.76 -11.65 -13.95
CA ARG A 163 10.51 -11.41 -14.67
C ARG A 163 10.51 -12.14 -16.01
N GLU A 164 11.57 -11.97 -16.79
CA GLU A 164 11.76 -12.63 -18.07
C GLU A 164 11.71 -14.16 -17.92
N ALA A 165 12.43 -14.73 -16.95
CA ALA A 165 12.40 -16.17 -16.73
C ALA A 165 11.00 -16.69 -16.36
N LEU A 166 10.25 -15.96 -15.53
CA LEU A 166 8.88 -16.32 -15.16
C LEU A 166 7.92 -16.27 -16.35
N LEU A 167 8.02 -15.24 -17.19
CA LEU A 167 7.20 -15.10 -18.39
C LEU A 167 7.50 -16.19 -19.40
N VAL A 168 8.78 -16.46 -19.68
CA VAL A 168 9.18 -17.56 -20.58
C VAL A 168 8.66 -18.89 -20.06
N ALA A 169 8.79 -19.17 -18.76
CA ALA A 169 8.24 -20.39 -18.16
C ALA A 169 6.70 -20.46 -18.28
N PHE A 170 6.00 -19.34 -18.10
CA PHE A 170 4.55 -19.28 -18.26
C PHE A 170 4.13 -19.53 -19.73
N GLU A 171 4.72 -18.79 -20.67
CA GLU A 171 4.39 -18.85 -22.10
C GLU A 171 4.71 -20.20 -22.73
N THR A 172 5.78 -20.86 -22.27
CA THR A 172 6.14 -22.22 -22.70
C THR A 172 5.29 -23.31 -22.06
N GLY A 173 4.44 -22.97 -21.08
CA GLY A 173 3.57 -23.90 -20.37
C GLY A 173 4.33 -24.79 -19.38
N TYR A 174 5.43 -24.29 -18.81
CA TYR A 174 6.17 -24.96 -17.73
C TYR A 174 5.33 -25.15 -16.46
N PHE A 175 4.38 -24.25 -16.21
CA PHE A 175 3.49 -24.28 -15.04
C PHE A 175 2.17 -25.03 -15.26
N GLU A 176 1.90 -25.52 -16.47
CA GLU A 176 0.64 -26.18 -16.82
C GLU A 176 0.55 -27.64 -16.34
N GLU A 177 -0.66 -28.20 -16.30
CA GLU A 177 -0.89 -29.61 -16.04
C GLU A 177 -1.79 -30.25 -17.11
N PRO A 178 -1.26 -31.16 -17.98
CA PRO A 178 0.13 -31.60 -18.05
C PRO A 178 1.08 -30.51 -18.59
N ARG A 179 2.34 -30.52 -18.15
CA ARG A 179 3.35 -29.54 -18.57
C ARG A 179 3.64 -29.64 -20.07
N ASN A 180 3.67 -28.48 -20.73
CA ASN A 180 4.05 -28.39 -22.15
C ASN A 180 5.56 -28.16 -22.33
N ALA A 181 6.26 -27.71 -21.29
CA ALA A 181 7.71 -27.49 -21.30
C ALA A 181 8.39 -27.97 -20.02
N THR A 182 9.67 -28.33 -20.16
CA THR A 182 10.56 -28.67 -19.06
C THR A 182 11.40 -27.48 -18.64
N LEU A 183 12.05 -27.57 -17.47
CA LEU A 183 12.98 -26.52 -17.02
C LEU A 183 14.19 -26.38 -17.96
N SER A 184 14.55 -27.45 -18.67
CA SER A 184 15.62 -27.41 -19.67
C SER A 184 15.20 -26.60 -20.90
N ASP A 185 13.93 -26.68 -21.30
CA ASP A 185 13.40 -25.91 -22.42
C ASP A 185 13.37 -24.41 -22.09
N VAL A 186 12.90 -24.06 -20.88
CA VAL A 186 12.96 -22.68 -20.37
C VAL A 186 14.40 -22.16 -20.32
N ALA A 187 15.36 -23.00 -19.90
CA ALA A 187 16.76 -22.61 -19.85
C ALA A 187 17.37 -22.39 -21.24
N ALA A 188 16.95 -23.21 -22.22
CA ALA A 188 17.37 -23.07 -23.61
C ALA A 188 16.82 -21.78 -24.24
N ASP A 189 15.56 -21.45 -23.99
CA ASP A 189 14.93 -20.23 -24.51
C ASP A 189 15.57 -18.94 -23.94
N LEU A 190 16.11 -19.02 -22.71
CA LEU A 190 16.82 -17.92 -22.04
C LEU A 190 18.33 -17.89 -22.33
N ASP A 191 18.87 -18.83 -23.11
CA ASP A 191 20.32 -19.02 -23.34
C ASP A 191 21.16 -19.07 -22.04
N ILE A 192 20.66 -19.81 -21.04
CA ILE A 192 21.34 -19.98 -19.75
C ILE A 192 21.37 -21.44 -19.31
N SER A 193 22.20 -21.74 -18.31
CA SER A 193 22.21 -23.08 -17.71
C SER A 193 20.91 -23.39 -16.97
N GLN A 194 20.49 -24.66 -16.99
CA GLN A 194 19.31 -25.14 -16.26
C GLN A 194 19.33 -24.77 -14.74
N PRO A 195 20.46 -24.84 -14.00
CA PRO A 195 20.52 -24.35 -12.63
C PRO A 195 20.31 -22.83 -12.50
N ALA A 196 20.77 -22.04 -13.47
CA ALA A 196 20.55 -20.59 -13.48
C ALA A 196 19.07 -20.26 -13.69
N ALA A 197 18.41 -20.92 -14.64
CA ALA A 197 16.96 -20.80 -14.85
C ALA A 197 16.18 -21.20 -13.59
N SER A 198 16.54 -22.34 -12.96
CA SER A 198 15.96 -22.76 -11.69
C SER A 198 16.10 -21.70 -10.59
N GLY A 199 17.28 -21.08 -10.50
CA GLY A 199 17.56 -20.03 -9.53
C GLY A 199 16.73 -18.77 -9.78
N LEU A 200 16.60 -18.34 -11.04
CA LEU A 200 15.78 -17.18 -11.41
C LEU A 200 14.31 -17.43 -11.10
N LEU A 201 13.75 -18.57 -11.50
CA LEU A 201 12.36 -18.94 -11.20
C LEU A 201 12.10 -19.01 -9.70
N ARG A 202 12.96 -19.68 -8.93
CA ARG A 202 12.80 -19.76 -7.46
C ARG A 202 12.82 -18.38 -6.79
N ARG A 203 13.77 -17.52 -7.18
CA ARG A 203 13.87 -16.17 -6.62
C ARG A 203 12.68 -15.30 -7.04
N GLY A 204 12.25 -15.42 -8.30
CA GLY A 204 11.10 -14.69 -8.81
C GLY A 204 9.79 -15.11 -8.14
N ILE A 205 9.52 -16.42 -8.05
CA ILE A 205 8.35 -16.95 -7.32
C ILE A 205 8.37 -16.51 -5.86
N LYS A 206 9.52 -16.60 -5.18
CA LYS A 206 9.64 -16.14 -3.79
C LYS A 206 9.27 -14.66 -3.64
N ARG A 207 9.72 -13.82 -4.58
CA ARG A 207 9.42 -12.39 -4.60
C ARG A 207 7.93 -12.13 -4.84
N LEU A 208 7.32 -12.82 -5.80
CA LEU A 208 5.86 -12.78 -6.04
C LEU A 208 5.06 -13.21 -4.80
N ILE A 209 5.48 -14.27 -4.11
CA ILE A 209 4.81 -14.72 -2.87
C ILE A 209 4.92 -13.63 -1.79
N ILE A 210 6.09 -13.03 -1.61
CA ILE A 210 6.28 -11.96 -0.63
C ILE A 210 5.40 -10.75 -0.97
N SER A 211 5.36 -10.33 -2.24
CA SER A 211 4.58 -9.16 -2.63
C SER A 211 3.07 -9.39 -2.67
N SER A 212 2.63 -10.63 -2.87
CA SER A 212 1.21 -10.94 -3.17
C SER A 212 0.49 -11.71 -2.07
N LEU A 213 1.21 -12.35 -1.15
CA LEU A 213 0.63 -13.21 -0.11
C LEU A 213 1.12 -12.91 1.30
N ARG A 214 2.18 -12.13 1.46
CA ARG A 214 2.60 -11.63 2.78
C ARG A 214 2.05 -10.22 2.95
N ASP A 215 1.06 -10.08 3.83
CA ASP A 215 0.95 -8.86 4.62
C ASP A 215 2.28 -8.72 5.39
N ASP A 216 2.81 -7.50 5.49
CA ASP A 216 4.06 -7.20 6.21
C ASP A 216 4.00 -7.51 7.74
N SER A 217 2.92 -8.14 8.22
CA SER A 217 2.71 -8.51 9.62
C SER A 217 3.41 -9.79 10.10
N GLU A 218 4.28 -10.43 9.31
CA GLU A 218 5.10 -11.54 9.81
C GLU A 218 6.60 -11.30 9.59
N THR A 219 7.25 -10.73 10.61
CA THR A 219 8.68 -10.96 10.82
C THR A 219 8.83 -12.21 11.70
N PRO A 220 9.39 -13.34 11.22
CA PRO A 220 9.76 -14.44 12.10
C PRO A 220 11.13 -14.15 12.72
N ASP A 221 11.23 -14.42 14.02
CA ASP A 221 12.45 -14.43 14.86
C ASP A 221 13.69 -15.07 14.20
#